data_AF-A0A240U1M7-F1
#
_entry.id   AF-A0A240U1M7-F1
#
_cell.length_a   1.000
_cell.length_b   1.000
_cell.length_c   1.000
_cell.angle_alpha   90.00
_cell.angle_beta   90.00
_cell.angle_gamma   90.00
#
_symmetry.space_group_name_H-M   'P 1'
#
loop_
_entity.id
_entity.type
_entity.pdbx_description
1 polymer ?
#
loop_
_entity_poly.entity_id
_entity_poly.type
_entity_poly.pdbx_seq_one_letter_code
_entity_poly.pdbx_strand_id
1 'polypeptide(L)'
;MKKNAWAVWALVGLVAGPVMAQSAASVPPEHRHSAARAERQAERERIHQERQAIAATQKSDETACYRRFAVEDCLRDVRTQARNAELQLRARELRLNDAERKEKAAERLRSIEEKQRMAPDRSQPQGSARGAGRPAPASVEEMRTQHQREAQQRAQQQRTREQSGAENRAQRAEESAQRAAAARARHAENVKAAQERRERVQKMQAEAAAAGRKPTASLPASSGLPPVQP
;
A
#
# COMPACT_ATOMS: atom_id res chain seq x y z
N MET A 1 -10.14 -38.12 -30.11
CA MET A 1 -11.48 -38.70 -30.36
C MET A 1 -12.24 -38.77 -29.03
N LYS A 2 -13.48 -38.25 -29.02
CA LYS A 2 -14.63 -38.55 -28.12
C LYS A 2 -14.40 -38.39 -26.59
N LYS A 3 -14.79 -37.27 -25.96
CA LYS A 3 -16.16 -36.87 -25.50
C LYS A 3 -16.78 -37.80 -24.42
N ASN A 4 -16.77 -37.30 -23.18
CA ASN A 4 -17.81 -37.19 -22.13
C ASN A 4 -18.90 -38.28 -21.97
N ALA A 5 -19.16 -38.65 -20.69
CA ALA A 5 -20.50 -38.88 -20.10
C ALA A 5 -20.32 -39.03 -18.56
N TRP A 6 -20.58 -38.03 -17.72
CA TRP A 6 -21.88 -37.71 -17.09
C TRP A 6 -22.68 -38.94 -16.64
N ALA A 7 -22.48 -39.33 -15.38
CA ALA A 7 -23.39 -40.22 -14.64
C ALA A 7 -24.32 -39.35 -13.78
N VAL A 8 -25.56 -39.28 -14.22
CA VAL A 8 -26.72 -38.80 -13.48
C VAL A 8 -27.02 -39.82 -12.38
N TRP A 9 -27.10 -39.38 -11.13
CA TRP A 9 -27.87 -40.07 -10.10
C TRP A 9 -28.86 -39.08 -9.49
N ALA A 10 -30.12 -39.25 -9.90
CA ALA A 10 -31.26 -38.71 -9.21
C ALA A 10 -31.55 -39.61 -8.00
N LEU A 11 -31.67 -39.02 -6.81
CA LEU A 11 -32.48 -39.60 -5.75
C LEU A 11 -33.32 -38.50 -5.11
N VAL A 12 -34.62 -38.61 -5.37
CA VAL A 12 -35.69 -37.88 -4.70
C VAL A 12 -35.73 -38.35 -3.25
N GLY A 13 -35.58 -37.42 -2.31
CA GLY A 13 -35.81 -37.63 -0.88
C GLY A 13 -36.52 -36.40 -0.32
N LEU A 14 -37.83 -36.35 -0.48
CA LEU A 14 -38.69 -35.33 0.12
C LEU A 14 -38.86 -35.66 1.60
N VAL A 15 -37.95 -35.16 2.44
CA VAL A 15 -38.09 -35.24 3.91
C VAL A 15 -38.64 -33.90 4.39
N ALA A 16 -39.93 -33.88 4.72
CA ALA A 16 -40.57 -32.82 5.48
C ALA A 16 -40.02 -32.86 6.92
N GLY A 17 -38.94 -32.12 7.16
CA GLY A 17 -38.43 -31.82 8.50
C GLY A 17 -38.92 -30.46 8.98
N PRO A 18 -39.15 -30.26 10.29
CA PRO A 18 -39.71 -29.03 10.81
C PRO A 18 -38.77 -27.87 10.50
N VAL A 19 -39.33 -26.78 9.98
CA VAL A 19 -38.68 -25.47 9.96
C VAL A 19 -38.48 -25.06 11.41
N MET A 20 -37.36 -25.48 12.00
CA MET A 20 -36.82 -24.81 13.17
C MET A 20 -36.46 -23.42 12.71
N ALA A 21 -37.34 -22.47 13.00
CA ALA A 21 -37.06 -21.05 12.97
C ALA A 21 -35.81 -20.84 13.82
N GLN A 22 -34.65 -20.76 13.16
CA GLN A 22 -33.43 -20.33 13.79
C GLN A 22 -33.71 -18.91 14.27
N SER A 23 -34.00 -18.80 15.56
CA SER A 23 -33.99 -17.54 16.26
C SER A 23 -32.63 -16.94 15.96
N ALA A 24 -32.61 -15.93 15.09
CA ALA A 24 -31.44 -15.13 14.82
C ALA A 24 -31.12 -14.42 16.13
N ALA A 25 -30.39 -15.12 17.00
CA ALA A 25 -29.80 -14.55 18.19
C ALA A 25 -29.01 -13.35 17.69
N SER A 26 -29.49 -12.17 18.04
CA SER A 26 -28.90 -10.90 17.65
C SER A 26 -27.53 -10.83 18.31
N VAL A 27 -26.51 -11.34 17.62
CA VAL A 27 -25.11 -11.19 18.00
C VAL A 27 -24.89 -9.69 18.30
N PRO A 28 -24.43 -9.34 19.51
CA PRO A 28 -24.24 -7.94 19.88
C PRO A 28 -23.38 -7.22 18.83
N PRO A 29 -23.65 -5.94 18.54
CA PRO A 29 -22.99 -5.21 17.44
C PRO A 29 -21.46 -5.29 17.54
N GLU A 30 -20.88 -5.26 18.74
CA GLU A 30 -19.44 -5.38 18.97
C GLU A 30 -18.84 -6.68 18.39
N HIS A 31 -19.50 -7.82 18.58
CA HIS A 31 -19.04 -9.11 18.07
C HIS A 31 -19.15 -9.21 16.54
N ARG A 32 -20.08 -8.48 15.92
CA ARG A 32 -20.17 -8.40 14.44
C ARG A 32 -19.03 -7.60 13.84
N HIS A 33 -18.61 -6.51 14.50
CA HIS A 33 -17.48 -5.69 14.03
C HIS A 33 -16.14 -6.42 14.18
N SER A 34 -15.96 -7.20 15.26
CA SER A 34 -14.76 -8.01 15.44
C SER A 34 -14.68 -9.16 14.42
N ALA A 35 -15.79 -9.86 14.16
CA ALA A 35 -15.86 -10.89 13.12
C ALA A 35 -15.54 -10.32 11.73
N ALA A 36 -16.15 -9.20 11.34
CA ALA A 36 -15.89 -8.54 10.06
C ALA A 36 -14.44 -8.02 9.93
N ARG A 37 -13.78 -7.65 11.03
CA ARG A 37 -12.34 -7.33 11.01
C ARG A 37 -11.48 -8.58 10.84
N ALA A 38 -11.81 -9.67 11.52
CA ALA A 38 -11.11 -10.95 11.39
C ALA A 38 -11.21 -11.53 9.98
N GLU A 39 -12.40 -11.50 9.36
CA GLU A 39 -12.61 -11.94 7.98
C GLU A 39 -11.75 -11.15 6.98
N ARG A 40 -11.70 -9.83 7.12
CA ARG A 40 -10.85 -8.98 6.28
C ARG A 40 -9.37 -9.27 6.48
N GLN A 41 -8.94 -9.52 7.71
CA GLN A 41 -7.56 -9.88 8.00
C GLN A 41 -7.20 -11.22 7.36
N ALA A 42 -8.08 -12.22 7.47
CA ALA A 42 -7.91 -13.50 6.79
C ALA A 42 -7.84 -13.35 5.26
N GLU A 43 -8.64 -12.46 4.66
CA GLU A 43 -8.57 -12.18 3.22
C GLU A 43 -7.26 -11.50 2.82
N ARG A 44 -6.73 -10.58 3.65
CA ARG A 44 -5.40 -9.97 3.42
C ARG A 44 -4.30 -11.03 3.47
N GLU A 45 -4.36 -11.95 4.43
CA GLU A 45 -3.41 -13.05 4.55
C GLU A 45 -3.49 -14.00 3.35
N ARG A 46 -4.70 -14.30 2.86
CA ARG A 46 -4.89 -15.07 1.61
C ARG A 46 -4.27 -14.37 0.41
N ILE A 47 -4.52 -13.08 0.22
CA ILE A 47 -3.92 -12.29 -0.86
C ILE A 47 -2.39 -12.33 -0.77
N HIS A 48 -1.83 -12.24 0.44
CA HIS A 48 -0.38 -12.34 0.65
C HIS A 48 0.17 -13.73 0.29
N GLN A 49 -0.50 -14.80 0.71
CA GLN A 49 -0.12 -16.17 0.32
C GLN A 49 -0.22 -16.38 -1.19
N GLU A 50 -1.28 -15.89 -1.84
CA GLU A 50 -1.45 -15.96 -3.30
C GLU A 50 -0.30 -15.22 -4.02
N ARG A 51 0.15 -14.06 -3.53
CA ARG A 51 1.32 -13.35 -4.09
C ARG A 51 2.60 -14.16 -3.96
N GLN A 52 2.84 -14.79 -2.81
CA GLN A 52 4.00 -15.64 -2.61
C GLN A 52 3.98 -16.84 -3.57
N ALA A 53 2.81 -17.44 -3.79
CA ALA A 53 2.62 -18.53 -4.74
C ALA A 53 2.89 -18.09 -6.19
N ILE A 54 2.41 -16.90 -6.60
CA ILE A 54 2.70 -16.33 -7.92
C ILE A 54 4.21 -16.12 -8.09
N ALA A 55 4.89 -15.52 -7.11
CA ALA A 55 6.33 -15.27 -7.18
C ALA A 55 7.15 -16.57 -7.23
N ALA A 56 6.77 -17.58 -6.45
CA ALA A 56 7.41 -18.90 -6.48
C ALA A 56 7.22 -19.58 -7.84
N THR A 57 6.00 -19.54 -8.38
CA THR A 57 5.66 -20.10 -9.69
C THR A 57 6.45 -19.40 -10.80
N GLN A 58 6.43 -18.06 -10.83
CA GLN A 58 7.20 -17.26 -11.77
C GLN A 58 8.68 -17.64 -11.75
N LYS A 59 9.30 -17.73 -10.56
CA LYS A 59 10.73 -18.10 -10.44
C LYS A 59 11.01 -19.50 -11.00
N SER A 60 10.12 -20.46 -10.73
CA SER A 60 10.26 -21.83 -11.25
C SER A 60 10.13 -21.88 -12.77
N ASP A 61 9.18 -21.12 -13.34
CA ASP A 61 8.92 -21.08 -14.77
C ASP A 61 10.02 -20.32 -15.53
N GLU A 62 10.54 -19.22 -14.97
CA GLU A 62 11.69 -18.52 -15.51
C GLU A 62 12.92 -19.44 -15.57
N THR A 63 13.12 -20.28 -14.55
CA THR A 63 14.19 -21.30 -14.55
C THR A 63 13.97 -22.33 -15.66
N ALA A 64 12.73 -22.74 -15.89
CA ALA A 64 12.40 -23.66 -16.98
C ALA A 64 12.61 -23.04 -18.37
N CYS A 65 12.40 -21.73 -18.53
CA CYS A 65 12.60 -21.02 -19.79
C CYS A 65 14.04 -21.12 -20.32
N TYR A 66 15.05 -21.13 -19.44
CA TYR A 66 16.46 -21.25 -19.85
C TYR A 66 16.81 -22.59 -20.52
N ARG A 67 15.94 -23.60 -20.45
CA ARG A 67 16.11 -24.89 -21.16
C ARG A 67 15.46 -24.90 -22.55
N ARG A 68 14.81 -23.81 -22.96
CA ARG A 68 14.09 -23.70 -24.24
C ARG A 68 14.94 -22.94 -25.26
N PHE A 69 14.66 -23.14 -26.55
CA PHE A 69 15.32 -22.38 -27.61
C PHE A 69 14.91 -20.90 -27.64
N ALA A 70 13.61 -20.61 -27.49
CA ALA A 70 13.06 -19.26 -27.47
C ALA A 70 12.98 -18.72 -26.03
N VAL A 71 14.14 -18.53 -25.38
CA VAL A 71 14.21 -18.11 -23.96
C VAL A 71 13.52 -16.77 -23.74
N GLU A 72 13.80 -15.77 -24.58
CA GLU A 72 13.27 -14.40 -24.40
C GLU A 72 11.74 -14.34 -24.51
N ASP A 73 11.16 -15.04 -25.49
CA ASP A 73 9.70 -15.09 -25.62
C ASP A 73 9.07 -15.84 -24.45
N CYS A 74 9.67 -16.95 -24.02
CA CYS A 74 9.24 -17.67 -22.82
C CYS A 74 9.27 -16.78 -21.57
N LEU A 75 10.36 -16.04 -21.34
CA LEU A 75 10.48 -15.14 -20.20
C LEU A 75 9.45 -14.01 -20.26
N ARG A 76 9.18 -13.46 -21.45
CA ARG A 76 8.15 -12.43 -21.65
C ARG A 76 6.78 -12.97 -21.26
N ASP A 77 6.42 -14.17 -21.70
CA ASP A 77 5.14 -14.79 -21.41
C ASP A 77 4.97 -15.07 -19.91
N VAL A 78 5.96 -15.68 -19.27
CA VAL A 78 5.94 -15.99 -17.83
C VAL A 78 5.77 -14.70 -17.00
N ARG A 79 6.51 -13.64 -17.32
CA ARG A 79 6.40 -12.35 -16.63
C ARG A 79 5.05 -11.68 -16.87
N THR A 80 4.48 -11.83 -18.07
CA THR A 80 3.16 -11.30 -18.41
C THR A 80 2.07 -12.03 -17.64
N GLN A 81 2.15 -13.36 -17.53
CA GLN A 81 1.24 -14.17 -16.73
C GLN A 81 1.31 -13.80 -15.25
N ALA A 82 2.51 -13.70 -14.69
CA ALA A 82 2.70 -13.27 -13.29
C ALA A 82 2.10 -11.88 -13.04
N ARG A 83 2.38 -10.90 -13.91
CA ARG A 83 1.81 -9.55 -13.81
C ARG A 83 0.28 -9.56 -13.86
N ASN A 84 -0.31 -10.33 -14.77
CA ASN A 84 -1.76 -10.42 -14.89
C ASN A 84 -2.38 -11.03 -13.63
N ALA A 85 -1.77 -12.07 -13.06
CA ALA A 85 -2.21 -12.66 -11.80
C ALA A 85 -2.11 -11.65 -10.63
N GLU A 86 -1.00 -10.92 -10.53
CA GLU A 86 -0.83 -9.86 -9.51
C GLU A 86 -1.87 -8.73 -9.66
N LEU A 87 -2.20 -8.33 -10.89
CA LEU A 87 -3.23 -7.31 -11.15
C LEU A 87 -4.61 -7.75 -10.65
N GLN A 88 -4.97 -9.03 -10.78
CA GLN A 88 -6.21 -9.57 -10.24
C GLN A 88 -6.24 -9.49 -8.71
N LEU A 89 -5.12 -9.80 -8.05
CA LEU A 89 -4.99 -9.65 -6.59
C LEU A 89 -5.08 -8.20 -6.15
N ARG A 90 -4.43 -7.29 -6.89
CA ARG A 90 -4.50 -5.85 -6.62
C ARG A 90 -5.93 -5.32 -6.75
N ALA A 91 -6.69 -5.77 -7.74
CA ALA A 91 -8.09 -5.40 -7.89
C ALA A 91 -8.97 -5.92 -6.74
N ARG A 92 -8.67 -7.11 -6.21
CA ARG A 92 -9.35 -7.65 -5.01
C ARG A 92 -9.01 -6.83 -3.76
N GLU A 93 -7.73 -6.52 -3.55
CA GLU A 93 -7.24 -5.72 -2.43
C GLU A 93 -7.81 -4.28 -2.45
N LEU A 94 -7.91 -3.66 -3.63
CA LEU A 94 -8.52 -2.34 -3.78
C LEU A 94 -9.99 -2.35 -3.33
N ARG A 95 -10.77 -3.36 -3.74
CA ARG A 95 -12.17 -3.51 -3.31
C ARG A 95 -12.27 -3.66 -1.80
N LEU A 96 -11.38 -4.45 -1.19
CA LEU A 96 -11.31 -4.62 0.26
C LEU A 96 -11.02 -3.29 0.98
N ASN A 97 -10.03 -2.53 0.49
CA ASN A 97 -9.65 -1.24 1.05
C ASN A 97 -10.76 -0.18 0.88
N ASP A 98 -11.47 -0.20 -0.24
CA ASP A 98 -12.60 0.72 -0.49
C ASP A 98 -13.79 0.43 0.42
N ALA A 99 -14.11 -0.86 0.64
CA ALA A 99 -15.12 -1.25 1.61
C ALA A 99 -14.76 -0.75 3.02
N GLU A 100 -13.52 -0.96 3.44
CA GLU A 100 -13.02 -0.47 4.74
C GLU A 100 -13.08 1.05 4.87
N ARG A 101 -12.71 1.79 3.80
CA ARG A 101 -12.80 3.25 3.78
C ARG A 101 -14.24 3.73 3.97
N LYS A 102 -15.20 3.10 3.29
CA LYS A 102 -16.63 3.42 3.40
C LYS A 102 -17.17 3.12 4.80
N GLU A 103 -16.80 1.99 5.40
CA GLU A 103 -17.19 1.64 6.77
C GLU A 103 -16.69 2.66 7.79
N LYS A 104 -15.39 3.01 7.73
CA LYS A 104 -14.81 4.01 8.63
C LYS A 104 -15.46 5.38 8.45
N ALA A 105 -15.75 5.78 7.21
CA ALA A 105 -16.46 7.03 6.95
C ALA A 105 -17.87 7.02 7.56
N ALA A 106 -18.61 5.93 7.42
CA ALA A 106 -19.93 5.77 8.03
C ALA A 106 -19.87 5.78 9.57
N GLU A 107 -18.88 5.12 10.16
CA GLU A 107 -18.65 5.13 11.62
C GLU A 107 -18.33 6.54 12.14
N ARG A 108 -17.50 7.29 11.41
CA ARG A 108 -17.21 8.69 11.72
C ARG A 108 -18.46 9.55 11.69
N LEU A 109 -19.29 9.41 10.67
CA LEU A 109 -20.55 10.15 10.56
C LEU A 109 -21.49 9.84 11.73
N ARG A 110 -21.65 8.56 12.09
CA ARG A 110 -22.43 8.15 13.27
C ARG A 110 -21.89 8.79 14.56
N SER A 111 -20.57 8.78 14.75
CA SER A 111 -19.95 9.40 15.93
C SER A 111 -20.12 10.92 15.99
N ILE A 112 -20.19 11.59 14.83
CA ILE A 112 -20.46 13.03 14.74
C ILE A 112 -21.91 13.30 15.10
N GLU A 113 -22.85 12.53 14.53
CA GLU A 113 -24.28 12.67 14.81
C GLU A 113 -24.59 12.40 16.28
N GLU A 114 -24.01 11.36 16.88
CA GLU A 114 -24.14 11.07 18.31
C GLU A 114 -23.60 12.24 19.16
N LYS A 115 -22.42 12.77 18.82
CA LYS A 115 -21.88 13.96 19.49
C LYS A 115 -22.74 15.20 19.30
N GLN A 116 -23.40 15.36 18.15
CA GLN A 116 -24.32 16.47 17.90
C GLN A 116 -25.61 16.32 18.70
N ARG A 117 -26.14 15.09 18.84
CA ARG A 117 -27.30 14.78 19.69
C ARG A 117 -27.00 14.99 21.18
N MET A 118 -25.77 14.69 21.59
CA MET A 118 -25.28 14.88 22.96
C MET A 118 -24.75 16.31 23.20
N ALA A 119 -24.56 17.11 22.16
CA ALA A 119 -24.11 18.49 22.30
C ALA A 119 -25.27 19.36 22.79
N PRO A 120 -25.08 20.15 23.86
CA PRO A 120 -26.08 21.15 24.23
C PRO A 120 -26.24 22.16 23.09
N ASP A 121 -27.46 22.65 22.91
CA ASP A 121 -27.81 23.64 21.90
C ASP A 121 -26.87 24.87 21.99
N ARG A 122 -26.04 25.05 20.96
CA ARG A 122 -25.09 26.17 20.83
C ARG A 122 -25.70 27.38 20.14
N SER A 123 -26.98 27.33 19.75
CA SER A 123 -27.69 28.47 19.15
C SER A 123 -28.18 29.49 20.19
N GLN A 124 -28.07 29.17 21.48
CA GLN A 124 -28.29 30.15 22.53
C GLN A 124 -27.07 31.07 22.65
N PRO A 125 -27.23 32.41 22.50
CA PRO A 125 -26.18 33.34 22.90
C PRO A 125 -25.87 33.05 24.37
N GLN A 126 -24.59 32.90 24.72
CA GLN A 126 -24.13 32.67 26.09
C GLN A 126 -24.37 33.91 26.96
N GLY A 127 -25.65 34.18 27.26
CA GLY A 127 -26.11 35.37 27.95
C GLY A 127 -27.57 35.23 28.36
N SER A 128 -27.91 34.16 29.10
CA SER A 128 -29.08 34.15 30.04
C SER A 128 -29.41 32.79 30.67
N ALA A 129 -28.76 31.67 30.31
CA ALA A 129 -28.97 30.40 31.03
C ALA A 129 -28.07 30.27 32.28
N ARG A 130 -28.30 31.11 33.30
CA ARG A 130 -27.91 30.82 34.70
C ARG A 130 -29.20 30.49 35.48
N GLY A 131 -29.81 29.37 35.15
CA GLY A 131 -30.96 28.82 35.86
C GLY A 131 -30.56 27.59 36.65
N ALA A 132 -30.70 27.68 37.98
CA ALA A 132 -30.85 26.63 38.99
C ALA A 132 -30.05 25.33 38.81
N GLY A 133 -28.96 25.18 39.59
CA GLY A 133 -28.28 23.89 39.80
C GLY A 133 -26.77 23.88 39.53
N ARG A 134 -26.15 25.02 39.21
CA ARG A 134 -24.69 25.14 39.17
C ARG A 134 -24.18 25.29 40.61
N PRO A 135 -23.21 24.49 41.10
CA PRO A 135 -22.49 24.88 42.32
C PRO A 135 -21.95 26.30 42.13
N ALA A 136 -21.93 27.09 43.21
CA ALA A 136 -21.55 28.50 43.19
C ALA A 136 -20.33 28.70 42.27
N PRO A 137 -20.34 29.71 41.37
CA PRO A 137 -19.25 29.88 40.43
C PRO A 137 -17.95 29.97 41.23
N ALA A 138 -17.00 29.11 40.89
CA ALA A 138 -15.60 29.29 41.27
C ALA A 138 -15.30 30.78 41.12
N SER A 139 -14.62 31.36 42.12
CA SER A 139 -14.42 32.80 42.18
C SER A 139 -13.87 33.31 40.83
N VAL A 140 -14.17 34.54 40.44
CA VAL A 140 -13.65 35.11 39.18
C VAL A 140 -12.12 34.98 39.10
N GLU A 141 -11.46 35.00 40.26
CA GLU A 141 -10.05 34.68 40.45
C GLU A 141 -9.69 33.25 40.03
N GLU A 142 -10.40 32.23 40.53
CA GLU A 142 -10.20 30.81 40.18
C GLU A 142 -10.41 30.56 38.68
N MET A 143 -11.44 31.16 38.06
CA MET A 143 -11.62 31.06 36.61
C MET A 143 -10.47 31.69 35.83
N ARG A 144 -9.97 32.87 36.25
CA ARG A 144 -8.82 33.53 35.63
C ARG A 144 -7.55 32.69 35.76
N THR A 145 -7.29 32.12 36.93
CA THR A 145 -6.13 31.25 37.15
C THR A 145 -6.22 29.95 36.34
N GLN A 146 -7.41 29.35 36.23
CA GLN A 146 -7.63 28.17 35.40
C GLN A 146 -7.37 28.49 33.92
N HIS A 147 -7.90 29.60 33.41
CA HIS A 147 -7.69 30.00 32.03
C HIS A 147 -6.22 30.34 31.71
N GLN A 148 -5.49 30.95 32.66
CA GLN A 148 -4.04 31.14 32.54
C GLN A 148 -3.29 29.82 32.50
N ARG A 149 -3.63 28.86 33.37
CA ARG A 149 -3.00 27.52 33.37
C ARG A 149 -3.23 26.78 32.07
N GLU A 150 -4.46 26.80 31.55
CA GLU A 150 -4.76 26.19 30.25
C GLU A 150 -4.05 26.89 29.09
N ALA A 151 -3.96 28.22 29.10
CA ALA A 151 -3.20 28.97 28.10
C ALA A 151 -1.71 28.61 28.13
N GLN A 152 -1.13 28.47 29.34
CA GLN A 152 0.24 28.02 29.52
C GLN A 152 0.44 26.58 29.03
N GLN A 153 -0.48 25.66 29.34
CA GLN A 153 -0.43 24.28 28.84
C GLN A 153 -0.52 24.22 27.31
N ARG A 154 -1.41 24.99 26.70
CA ARG A 154 -1.53 25.09 25.23
C ARG A 154 -0.24 25.64 24.61
N ALA A 155 0.34 26.67 25.20
CA ALA A 155 1.61 27.24 24.74
C ALA A 155 2.78 26.24 24.88
N GLN A 156 2.83 25.47 25.96
CA GLN A 156 3.82 24.40 26.12
C GLN A 156 3.64 23.30 25.07
N GLN A 157 2.40 22.83 24.86
CA GLN A 157 2.12 21.79 23.88
C GLN A 157 2.44 22.23 22.44
N GLN A 158 2.20 23.50 22.11
CA GLN A 158 2.61 24.08 20.82
C GLN A 158 4.13 24.08 20.67
N ARG A 159 4.88 24.54 21.68
CA ARG A 159 6.34 24.49 21.65
C ARG A 159 6.88 23.06 21.46
N THR A 160 6.33 22.07 22.15
CA THR A 160 6.73 20.66 21.97
C THR A 160 6.44 20.15 20.55
N ARG A 161 5.30 20.52 19.97
CA ARG A 161 4.95 20.16 18.58
C ARG A 161 5.87 20.83 17.56
N GLU A 162 6.26 22.08 17.81
CA GLU A 162 7.19 22.81 16.96
C GLU A 162 8.60 22.23 17.03
N GLN A 163 9.08 21.90 18.24
CA GLN A 163 10.37 21.25 18.46
C GLN A 163 10.43 19.89 17.78
N SER A 164 9.48 19.00 18.07
CA SER A 164 9.40 17.68 17.39
C SER A 164 9.21 17.81 15.88
N GLY A 165 8.48 18.82 15.41
CA GLY A 165 8.35 19.13 13.99
C GLY A 165 9.66 19.60 13.36
N ALA A 166 10.44 20.41 14.06
CA ALA A 166 11.75 20.88 13.60
C ALA A 166 12.78 19.74 13.56
N GLU A 167 12.82 18.88 14.59
CA GLU A 167 13.68 17.69 14.64
C GLU A 167 13.37 16.73 13.48
N ASN A 168 12.10 16.43 13.25
CA ASN A 168 11.68 15.58 12.13
C ASN A 168 12.06 16.18 10.76
N ARG A 169 11.98 17.52 10.61
CA ARG A 169 12.40 18.19 9.38
C ARG A 169 13.91 18.14 9.19
N ALA A 170 14.69 18.34 10.26
CA ALA A 170 16.15 18.24 10.24
C ALA A 170 16.59 16.83 9.86
N GLN A 171 16.03 15.78 10.49
CA GLN A 171 16.33 14.39 10.17
C GLN A 171 16.06 14.04 8.71
N ARG A 172 14.91 14.46 8.16
CA ARG A 172 14.60 14.24 6.73
C ARG A 172 15.54 15.01 5.81
N ALA A 173 15.93 16.24 6.19
CA ALA A 173 16.88 17.03 5.42
C ALA A 173 18.26 16.34 5.39
N GLU A 174 18.75 15.86 6.53
CA GLU A 174 19.99 15.08 6.63
C GLU A 174 19.93 13.80 5.80
N GLU A 175 18.87 13.00 5.92
CA GLU A 175 18.70 11.76 5.15
C GLU A 175 18.63 12.06 3.64
N SER A 176 18.01 13.17 3.24
CA SER A 176 17.95 13.60 1.84
C SER A 176 19.32 14.04 1.32
N ALA A 177 20.09 14.77 2.13
CA ALA A 177 21.45 15.19 1.80
C ALA A 177 22.41 14.00 1.69
N GLN A 178 22.31 13.03 2.60
CA GLN A 178 23.08 11.77 2.54
C GLN A 178 22.76 10.98 1.28
N ARG A 179 21.48 10.82 0.93
CA ARG A 179 21.06 10.16 -0.32
C ARG A 179 21.58 10.88 -1.56
N ALA A 180 21.51 12.21 -1.58
CA ALA A 180 22.05 13.01 -2.69
C ALA A 180 23.56 12.88 -2.81
N ALA A 181 24.31 12.88 -1.69
CA ALA A 181 25.75 12.69 -1.68
C ALA A 181 26.13 11.29 -2.18
N ALA A 182 25.45 10.24 -1.72
CA ALA A 182 25.67 8.87 -2.18
C ALA A 182 25.38 8.70 -3.68
N ALA A 183 24.31 9.35 -4.19
CA ALA A 183 23.99 9.33 -5.61
C ALA A 183 25.08 10.01 -6.47
N ARG A 184 25.60 11.16 -6.01
CA ARG A 184 26.71 11.85 -6.68
C ARG A 184 27.99 11.00 -6.70
N ALA A 185 28.31 10.34 -5.60
CA ALA A 185 29.47 9.44 -5.51
C ALA A 185 29.35 8.27 -6.50
N ARG A 186 28.20 7.59 -6.53
CA ARG A 186 27.94 6.49 -7.50
C ARG A 186 28.00 6.98 -8.94
N HIS A 187 27.47 8.17 -9.22
CA HIS A 187 27.55 8.74 -10.57
C HIS A 187 29.01 9.01 -10.98
N ALA A 188 29.81 9.61 -10.10
CA ALA A 188 31.23 9.86 -10.37
C ALA A 188 32.01 8.55 -10.62
N GLU A 189 31.75 7.51 -9.82
CA GLU A 189 32.35 6.19 -10.01
C GLU A 189 31.93 5.55 -11.35
N ASN A 190 30.64 5.61 -11.69
CA ASN A 190 30.13 5.09 -12.95
C ASN A 190 30.74 5.79 -14.17
N VAL A 191 30.91 7.12 -14.09
CA VAL A 191 31.56 7.91 -15.14
C VAL A 191 33.03 7.49 -15.29
N LYS A 192 33.76 7.39 -14.17
CA LYS A 192 35.16 6.95 -14.18
C LYS A 192 35.31 5.54 -14.76
N ALA A 193 34.50 4.58 -14.29
CA ALA A 193 34.50 3.21 -14.79
C ALA A 193 34.12 3.14 -16.28
N ALA A 194 33.22 4.01 -16.76
CA ALA A 194 32.89 4.10 -18.18
C ALA A 194 34.06 4.64 -19.01
N GLN A 195 34.80 5.64 -18.51
CA GLN A 195 36.01 6.17 -19.15
C GLN A 195 37.11 5.11 -19.22
N GLU A 196 37.41 4.42 -18.11
CA GLU A 196 38.40 3.34 -18.07
C GLU A 196 38.04 2.19 -19.03
N ARG A 197 36.76 1.83 -19.13
CA ARG A 197 36.29 0.84 -20.12
C ARG A 197 36.53 1.31 -21.55
N ARG A 198 36.25 2.58 -21.86
CA ARG A 198 36.48 3.15 -23.19
C ARG A 198 37.97 3.15 -23.54
N GLU A 199 38.83 3.57 -22.62
CA GLU A 199 40.28 3.56 -22.80
C GLU A 199 40.82 2.14 -22.99
N ARG A 200 40.35 1.17 -22.19
CA ARG A 200 40.75 -0.23 -22.36
C ARG A 200 40.36 -0.78 -23.74
N VAL A 201 39.14 -0.49 -24.20
CA VAL A 201 38.69 -0.88 -25.53
C VAL A 201 39.52 -0.22 -26.63
N GLN A 202 39.82 1.08 -26.50
CA GLN A 202 40.68 1.78 -27.47
C GLN A 202 42.09 1.19 -27.52
N LYS A 203 42.70 0.89 -26.36
CA LYS A 203 44.02 0.22 -26.30
C LYS A 203 44.00 -1.14 -26.97
N MET A 204 43.03 -1.99 -26.63
CA MET A 204 42.88 -3.31 -27.28
C MET A 204 42.68 -3.20 -28.79
N GLN A 205 41.92 -2.20 -29.26
CA GLN A 205 41.74 -1.94 -30.69
C GLN A 205 43.05 -1.51 -31.37
N ALA A 206 43.82 -0.62 -30.73
CA ALA A 206 45.12 -0.18 -31.26
C ALA A 206 46.14 -1.33 -31.31
N GLU A 207 46.22 -2.15 -30.26
CA GLU A 207 47.06 -3.35 -30.21
C GLU A 207 46.65 -4.39 -31.27
N ALA A 208 45.35 -4.61 -31.46
CA ALA A 208 44.84 -5.50 -32.49
C ALA A 208 45.18 -4.99 -33.90
N ALA A 209 45.07 -3.68 -34.14
CA ALA A 209 45.44 -3.05 -35.40
C ALA A 209 46.95 -3.16 -35.67
N ALA A 210 47.80 -2.93 -34.66
CA ALA A 210 49.25 -3.09 -34.74
C ALA A 210 49.65 -4.55 -35.02
N ALA A 211 48.91 -5.52 -34.47
CA ALA A 211 49.07 -6.95 -34.75
C ALA A 211 48.44 -7.40 -36.09
N GLY A 212 47.93 -6.47 -36.93
CA GLY A 212 47.34 -6.76 -38.23
C GLY A 212 45.99 -7.49 -38.18
N ARG A 213 45.33 -7.55 -37.03
CA ARG A 213 44.01 -8.18 -36.88
C ARG A 213 42.93 -7.24 -37.40
N LYS A 214 42.20 -7.67 -38.43
CA LYS A 214 41.08 -6.89 -38.99
C LYS A 214 39.93 -6.80 -37.98
N PRO A 215 39.31 -5.63 -37.77
CA PRO A 215 38.15 -5.51 -36.91
C PRO A 215 37.02 -6.38 -37.45
N THR A 216 36.34 -7.09 -36.56
CA THR A 216 35.16 -7.89 -36.90
C THR A 216 34.06 -6.96 -37.40
N ALA A 217 33.40 -7.33 -38.50
CA ALA A 217 32.31 -6.54 -39.07
C ALA A 217 31.23 -6.27 -38.00
N SER A 218 30.78 -5.02 -37.89
CA SER A 218 29.69 -4.67 -36.97
C SER A 218 28.45 -5.47 -37.37
N LEU A 219 27.81 -6.10 -36.39
CA LEU A 219 26.52 -6.75 -36.58
C LEU A 219 25.54 -5.76 -37.24
N PRO A 220 24.71 -6.20 -38.20
CA PRO A 220 23.76 -5.33 -38.86
C PRO A 220 22.88 -4.65 -37.81
N ALA A 221 22.69 -3.33 -37.94
CA ALA A 221 21.77 -2.59 -37.10
C ALA A 221 20.39 -3.27 -37.20
N SER A 222 19.82 -3.66 -36.07
CA SER A 222 18.50 -4.28 -36.05
C SER A 222 17.48 -3.24 -36.55
N SER A 223 17.08 -3.37 -37.81
CA SER A 223 16.04 -2.60 -38.46
C SER A 223 14.68 -3.01 -37.86
N GLY A 224 14.37 -2.54 -36.66
CA GLY A 224 13.10 -2.93 -36.04
C GLY A 224 12.93 -2.45 -34.62
N LEU A 225 12.63 -1.16 -34.47
CA LEU A 225 11.63 -0.62 -33.54
C LEU A 225 11.61 0.91 -33.72
N PRO A 226 10.46 1.51 -34.08
CA PRO A 226 10.35 2.96 -34.13
C PRO A 226 10.59 3.55 -32.73
N PRO A 227 11.18 4.76 -32.64
CA PRO A 227 11.42 5.42 -31.36
C PRO A 227 10.08 5.63 -30.64
N VAL A 228 10.00 5.14 -29.40
CA VAL A 228 8.95 5.52 -28.46
C VAL A 228 9.18 6.98 -28.11
N GLN A 229 8.36 7.86 -28.68
CA GLN A 229 8.33 9.28 -28.38
C GLN A 229 7.90 9.49 -26.91
N PRO A 230 8.40 10.53 -26.24
CA PRO A 230 8.12 10.83 -24.84
C PRO A 230 6.64 11.17 -24.57
#